data_AF-A0A9P7C7E9-F1
#
_entry.id   AF-A0A9P7C7E9-F1
#
_cell.length_a   1.000
_cell.length_b   1.000
_cell.length_c   1.000
_cell.angle_alpha   90.00
_cell.angle_beta   90.00
_cell.angle_gamma   90.00
#
_symmetry.space_group_name_H-M   'P 1'
#
loop_
_entity.id
_entity.type
_entity.pdbx_description
1 polymer ?
#
loop_
_entity_poly.entity_id
_entity_poly.type
_entity_poly.pdbx_seq_one_letter_code
_entity_poly.pdbx_strand_id
1 'polypeptide(L)'
;MLTDINNVPIDQALKNQGYVIVDDLIPKEMFNKLREACDRVVEKARKGEWQYRRLVGTQFPPWTEGNDVWGVQHLLHPELKEPIFAEWYGSTKLLEAVQQLLDAKQEELQLELFNLLVNPQESDFDLTWHRDAIPAETLEAEEKQKLTIPHYGTQWNTALYDDACLYVVPNSHRRVRTPEEREVTIHDPKSAHMPGQLKVELKAGQTVFYDNNILHRASYVSSQKRATLHASMGTIEGGHHRASCILQHGLDWMQTDDFKNALVDSLRLPYDNLMRMAQQAEQHSALKSLKCVFCKEDKPLDAFSQNQIAKATYNPYASSSSNKKFKTVTCKECASSPNTHLTCMICAKTQPFEKFAKSQRKKAEKARCMECIKKREEEDVWASEPDTESEDEWGFLS
;
A
#
# COMPACT_ATOMS: atom_id res chain seq x y z
N MET A 1 35.73 4.22 1.99
CA MET A 1 34.87 3.50 1.03
C MET A 1 34.58 2.15 1.63
N LEU A 2 33.32 1.89 1.96
CA LEU A 2 32.84 0.62 2.48
C LEU A 2 32.76 -0.41 1.37
N THR A 3 33.02 -1.66 1.72
CA THR A 3 32.95 -2.81 0.81
C THR A 3 32.02 -3.88 1.37
N ASP A 4 31.50 -4.71 0.49
CA ASP A 4 30.73 -5.90 0.85
C ASP A 4 31.64 -7.01 1.37
N ILE A 5 31.02 -8.15 1.73
CA ILE A 5 31.72 -9.36 2.20
C ILE A 5 32.69 -9.99 1.17
N ASN A 6 32.67 -9.51 -0.09
CA ASN A 6 33.54 -9.95 -1.17
C ASN A 6 34.56 -8.87 -1.59
N ASN A 7 34.74 -7.81 -0.78
CA ASN A 7 35.60 -6.66 -1.04
C ASN A 7 35.21 -5.83 -2.28
N VAL A 8 33.93 -5.84 -2.67
CA VAL A 8 33.38 -4.99 -3.73
C VAL A 8 32.78 -3.73 -3.10
N PRO A 9 33.00 -2.51 -3.66
CA PRO A 9 32.33 -1.30 -3.18
C PRO A 9 30.81 -1.49 -3.13
N ILE A 10 30.19 -1.13 -2.00
CA ILE A 10 28.80 -1.53 -1.71
C ILE A 10 27.78 -0.95 -2.71
N ASP A 11 28.03 0.26 -3.20
CA ASP A 11 27.27 0.94 -4.25
C ASP A 11 27.34 0.19 -5.59
N GLN A 12 28.52 -0.33 -5.95
CA GLN A 12 28.70 -1.13 -7.17
C GLN A 12 28.03 -2.49 -7.05
N ALA A 13 28.15 -3.15 -5.89
CA ALA A 13 27.50 -4.42 -5.61
C ALA A 13 25.97 -4.29 -5.72
N LEU A 14 25.38 -3.30 -5.03
CA LEU A 14 23.95 -3.00 -5.10
C LEU A 14 23.51 -2.70 -6.54
N LYS A 15 24.22 -1.82 -7.25
CA LYS A 15 23.90 -1.47 -8.64
C LYS A 15 23.90 -2.68 -9.56
N ASN A 16 24.84 -3.62 -9.37
CA ASN A 16 24.99 -4.78 -10.24
C ASN A 16 24.01 -5.92 -9.92
N GLN A 17 23.84 -6.23 -8.63
CA GLN A 17 23.13 -7.41 -8.15
C GLN A 17 21.72 -7.09 -7.61
N GLY A 18 21.46 -5.83 -7.26
CA GLY A 18 20.22 -5.40 -6.61
C GLY A 18 20.19 -5.64 -5.11
N TYR A 19 21.26 -6.22 -4.56
CA TYR A 19 21.47 -6.39 -3.12
C TYR A 19 22.97 -6.40 -2.80
N VAL A 20 23.31 -6.16 -1.53
CA VAL A 20 24.69 -6.20 -1.01
C VAL A 20 24.70 -6.51 0.48
N ILE A 21 25.63 -7.36 0.93
CA ILE A 21 25.80 -7.73 2.34
C ILE A 21 27.03 -7.01 2.91
N VAL A 22 26.85 -6.35 4.06
CA VAL A 22 27.85 -5.50 4.72
C VAL A 22 28.00 -5.93 6.18
N ASP A 23 29.25 -6.07 6.62
CA ASP A 23 29.61 -6.40 7.99
C ASP A 23 29.72 -5.16 8.88
N ASP A 24 29.68 -5.37 10.21
CA ASP A 24 30.10 -4.40 11.24
C ASP A 24 29.36 -3.04 11.26
N LEU A 25 28.12 -2.98 10.79
CA LEU A 25 27.26 -1.77 10.87
C LEU A 25 26.54 -1.59 12.22
N ILE A 26 26.59 -2.59 13.10
CA ILE A 26 26.19 -2.44 14.50
C ILE A 26 27.43 -2.18 15.35
N PRO A 27 27.55 -1.04 16.05
CA PRO A 27 28.60 -0.85 17.05
C PRO A 27 28.54 -1.95 18.13
N LYS A 28 29.69 -2.50 18.52
CA LYS A 28 29.77 -3.72 19.36
C LYS A 28 29.02 -3.57 20.68
N GLU A 29 29.07 -2.39 21.27
CA GLU A 29 28.42 -2.00 22.52
C GLU A 29 26.89 -1.89 22.41
N MET A 30 26.34 -1.79 21.19
CA MET A 30 24.91 -1.70 20.94
C MET A 30 24.28 -3.06 20.66
N PHE A 31 25.07 -4.05 20.21
CA PHE A 31 24.55 -5.31 19.70
C PHE A 31 23.67 -6.08 20.70
N ASN A 32 24.15 -6.24 21.94
CA ASN A 32 23.37 -6.91 22.99
C ASN A 32 22.18 -6.05 23.44
N LYS A 33 22.34 -4.73 23.51
CA LYS A 33 21.24 -3.81 23.86
C LYS A 33 20.10 -3.86 22.84
N LEU A 34 20.42 -3.97 21.55
CA LEU A 34 19.45 -4.13 20.47
C LEU A 34 18.70 -5.46 20.59
N ARG A 35 19.39 -6.56 20.94
CA ARG A 35 18.74 -7.85 21.20
C ARG A 35 17.75 -7.77 22.35
N GLU A 36 18.16 -7.19 23.48
CA GLU A 36 17.32 -7.04 24.66
C GLU A 36 16.10 -6.15 24.38
N ALA A 37 16.28 -5.04 23.64
CA ALA A 37 15.18 -4.18 23.22
C ALA A 37 14.23 -4.90 22.26
N CYS A 38 14.76 -5.67 21.30
CA CYS A 38 13.92 -6.50 20.43
C CYS A 38 13.11 -7.52 21.22
N ASP A 39 13.71 -8.22 22.19
CA ASP A 39 13.00 -9.20 23.01
C ASP A 39 11.81 -8.54 23.76
N ARG A 40 12.01 -7.34 24.35
CA ARG A 40 10.93 -6.58 25.02
C ARG A 40 9.83 -6.12 24.05
N VAL A 41 10.20 -5.59 22.88
CA VAL A 41 9.24 -5.12 21.87
C VAL A 41 8.43 -6.27 21.29
N VAL A 42 9.08 -7.41 21.04
CA VAL A 42 8.42 -8.62 20.53
C VAL A 42 7.44 -9.17 21.55
N GLU A 43 7.81 -9.21 22.83
CA GLU A 43 6.91 -9.61 23.90
C GLU A 43 5.67 -8.70 23.96
N LYS A 44 5.87 -7.38 23.92
CA LYS A 44 4.78 -6.39 23.87
C LYS A 44 3.85 -6.60 22.68
N ALA A 45 4.40 -6.83 21.48
CA ALA A 45 3.63 -7.07 20.27
C ALA A 45 2.81 -8.38 20.34
N ARG A 46 3.41 -9.45 20.86
CA ARG A 46 2.75 -10.76 21.04
C ARG A 46 1.63 -10.71 22.09
N LYS A 47 1.79 -9.94 23.16
CA LYS A 47 0.73 -9.67 24.15
C LYS A 47 -0.40 -8.78 23.61
N GLY A 48 -0.22 -8.17 22.44
CA GLY A 48 -1.18 -7.21 21.87
C GLY A 48 -1.16 -5.84 22.52
N GLU A 49 -0.13 -5.54 23.31
CA GLU A 49 0.10 -4.23 23.94
C GLU A 49 0.72 -3.22 22.96
N TRP A 50 1.09 -3.67 21.75
CA TRP A 50 1.52 -2.82 20.65
C TRP A 50 0.60 -2.99 19.45
N GLN A 51 -0.13 -1.93 19.11
CA GLN A 51 -1.12 -1.95 18.02
C GLN A 51 -0.50 -2.10 16.63
N TYR A 52 0.73 -1.58 16.43
CA TYR A 52 1.39 -1.57 15.13
C TYR A 52 2.17 -2.86 14.90
N ARG A 53 1.45 -3.94 14.61
CA ARG A 53 1.98 -5.29 14.40
C ARG A 53 1.57 -5.84 13.04
N ARG A 54 2.40 -6.74 12.49
CA ARG A 54 2.11 -7.49 11.26
C ARG A 54 1.73 -8.92 11.65
N LEU A 55 0.56 -9.35 11.18
CA LEU A 55 -0.06 -10.60 11.58
C LEU A 55 0.04 -11.66 10.48
N VAL A 56 0.28 -12.91 10.89
CA VAL A 56 0.45 -14.04 9.97
C VAL A 56 -0.83 -14.21 9.14
N GLY A 57 -0.65 -14.44 7.85
CA GLY A 57 -1.75 -14.52 6.87
C GLY A 57 -1.89 -13.26 6.01
N THR A 58 -1.37 -12.11 6.45
CA THR A 58 -1.40 -10.86 5.68
C THR A 58 0.00 -10.31 5.45
N GLN A 59 0.37 -10.10 4.19
CA GLN A 59 1.66 -9.50 3.81
C GLN A 59 1.62 -7.97 3.88
N PHE A 60 0.53 -7.38 3.38
CA PHE A 60 0.34 -5.94 3.23
C PHE A 60 -0.70 -5.40 4.23
N PRO A 61 -0.65 -4.10 4.58
CA PRO A 61 -1.65 -3.46 5.46
C PRO A 61 -3.07 -3.66 4.92
N PRO A 62 -4.09 -3.70 5.80
CA PRO A 62 -4.08 -3.21 7.19
C PRO A 62 -3.73 -4.24 8.29
N TRP A 63 -3.23 -5.44 7.97
CA TRP A 63 -2.86 -6.50 8.95
C TRP A 63 -3.89 -6.74 10.06
N THR A 64 -5.18 -6.76 9.70
CA THR A 64 -6.30 -6.94 10.64
C THR A 64 -6.66 -8.40 10.91
N GLU A 65 -6.01 -9.33 10.22
CA GLU A 65 -6.33 -10.76 10.21
C GLU A 65 -5.10 -11.55 10.67
N GLY A 66 -5.33 -12.55 11.54
CA GLY A 66 -4.30 -13.42 12.10
C GLY A 66 -4.14 -13.26 13.61
N ASN A 67 -3.54 -14.26 14.26
CA ASN A 67 -3.30 -14.27 15.72
C ASN A 67 -1.80 -14.24 16.07
N ASP A 68 -0.95 -14.65 15.14
CA ASP A 68 0.51 -14.73 15.33
C ASP A 68 1.22 -13.55 14.68
N VAL A 69 2.37 -13.16 15.22
CA VAL A 69 3.12 -11.95 14.85
C VAL A 69 4.37 -12.33 14.06
N TRP A 70 4.52 -11.77 12.86
CA TRP A 70 5.75 -11.92 12.05
C TRP A 70 6.50 -10.60 11.85
N GLY A 71 5.96 -9.48 12.35
CA GLY A 71 6.65 -8.21 12.34
C GLY A 71 6.06 -7.18 13.30
N VAL A 72 6.89 -6.22 13.70
CA VAL A 72 6.53 -5.07 14.54
C VAL A 72 6.86 -3.79 13.79
N GLN A 73 5.99 -2.79 13.84
CA GLN A 73 6.15 -1.55 13.09
C GLN A 73 6.47 -0.36 13.99
N HIS A 74 7.06 0.66 13.38
CA HIS A 74 7.37 1.95 14.00
C HIS A 74 8.28 1.83 15.23
N LEU A 75 9.46 1.22 15.06
CA LEU A 75 10.45 1.06 16.13
C LEU A 75 10.96 2.37 16.74
N LEU A 76 10.81 3.49 16.02
CA LEU A 76 11.16 4.82 16.52
C LEU A 76 10.02 5.51 17.28
N HIS A 77 8.88 4.85 17.47
CA HIS A 77 7.73 5.44 18.15
C HIS A 77 8.05 5.67 19.65
N PRO A 78 7.84 6.88 20.19
CA PRO A 78 8.27 7.22 21.57
C PRO A 78 7.61 6.33 22.65
N GLU A 79 6.37 5.89 22.44
CA GLU A 79 5.69 4.94 23.34
C GLU A 79 6.33 3.55 23.47
N LEU A 80 7.24 3.15 22.55
CA LEU A 80 8.04 1.93 22.75
C LEU A 80 9.05 2.11 23.88
N LYS A 81 9.51 3.34 24.14
CA LYS A 81 10.51 3.68 25.16
C LYS A 81 11.83 2.93 24.99
N GLU A 82 12.22 2.70 23.75
CA GLU A 82 13.46 2.00 23.37
C GLU A 82 14.38 2.94 22.55
N PRO A 83 15.11 3.87 23.19
CA PRO A 83 15.93 4.86 22.49
C PRO A 83 17.06 4.24 21.66
N ILE A 84 17.48 3.02 22.00
CA ILE A 84 18.54 2.28 21.30
C ILE A 84 18.26 2.12 19.78
N PHE A 85 16.99 2.08 19.37
CA PHE A 85 16.64 2.02 17.96
C PHE A 85 16.98 3.32 17.24
N ALA A 86 16.64 4.47 17.82
CA ALA A 86 17.00 5.78 17.26
C ALA A 86 18.52 5.99 17.26
N GLU A 87 19.19 5.59 18.35
CA GLU A 87 20.66 5.64 18.45
C GLU A 87 21.34 4.83 17.34
N TRP A 88 20.85 3.61 17.04
CA TRP A 88 21.46 2.77 16.02
C TRP A 88 21.13 3.26 14.60
N TYR A 89 19.86 3.60 14.37
CA TYR A 89 19.38 4.10 13.08
C TYR A 89 20.08 5.41 12.67
N GLY A 90 20.45 6.25 13.66
CA GLY A 90 21.25 7.46 13.48
C GLY A 90 22.76 7.27 13.69
N SER A 91 23.27 6.04 13.77
CA SER A 91 24.69 5.80 14.04
C SER A 91 25.58 6.11 12.83
N THR A 92 26.78 6.62 13.07
CA THR A 92 27.72 7.05 12.01
C THR A 92 27.98 5.97 10.98
N LYS A 93 28.26 4.73 11.41
CA LYS A 93 28.57 3.63 10.48
C LYS A 93 27.41 3.31 9.54
N LEU A 94 26.18 3.32 10.05
CA LEU A 94 24.99 3.04 9.24
C LEU A 94 24.74 4.19 8.25
N LEU A 95 24.83 5.44 8.72
CA LEU A 95 24.66 6.61 7.86
C LEU A 95 25.72 6.69 6.75
N GLU A 96 26.97 6.37 7.05
CA GLU A 96 28.05 6.29 6.04
C GLU A 96 27.75 5.23 4.97
N ALA A 97 27.19 4.08 5.34
CA ALA A 97 26.77 3.06 4.38
C ALA A 97 25.63 3.57 3.49
N VAL A 98 24.60 4.19 4.07
CA VAL A 98 23.47 4.77 3.32
C VAL A 98 23.95 5.86 2.37
N GLN A 99 24.82 6.76 2.84
CA GLN A 99 25.42 7.83 2.03
C GLN A 99 26.16 7.28 0.81
N GLN A 100 26.98 6.24 0.99
CA GLN A 100 27.69 5.63 -0.13
C GLN A 100 26.71 4.92 -1.10
N LEU A 101 25.72 4.20 -0.59
CA LEU A 101 24.75 3.46 -1.43
C LEU A 101 23.87 4.38 -2.28
N LEU A 102 23.54 5.56 -1.75
CA LEU A 102 22.68 6.54 -2.40
C LEU A 102 23.44 7.63 -3.15
N ASP A 103 24.77 7.63 -3.09
CA ASP A 103 25.63 8.72 -3.58
C ASP A 103 25.14 10.09 -3.07
N ALA A 104 24.87 10.16 -1.77
CA ALA A 104 24.24 11.29 -1.12
C ALA A 104 25.04 11.74 0.10
N LYS A 105 24.94 13.03 0.42
CA LYS A 105 25.47 13.60 1.66
C LYS A 105 24.48 13.42 2.80
N GLN A 106 24.95 13.53 4.03
CA GLN A 106 24.10 13.37 5.21
C GLN A 106 22.94 14.38 5.23
N GLU A 107 23.18 15.62 4.79
CA GLU A 107 22.16 16.67 4.72
C GLU A 107 21.05 16.41 3.69
N GLU A 108 21.31 15.51 2.73
CA GLU A 108 20.38 15.12 1.67
C GLU A 108 19.54 13.89 2.07
N LEU A 109 19.88 13.22 3.17
CA LEU A 109 19.16 12.04 3.66
C LEU A 109 17.81 12.42 4.27
N GLN A 110 16.87 11.49 4.19
CA GLN A 110 15.53 11.61 4.72
C GLN A 110 15.20 10.43 5.63
N LEU A 111 14.60 10.74 6.79
CA LEU A 111 14.09 9.73 7.72
C LEU A 111 12.86 9.04 7.12
N GLU A 112 12.75 7.73 7.28
CA GLU A 112 11.62 6.97 6.75
C GLU A 112 11.15 5.89 7.73
N LEU A 113 11.05 4.64 7.30
CA LEU A 113 10.45 3.57 8.09
C LEU A 113 11.53 2.78 8.82
N PHE A 114 11.23 2.42 10.07
CA PHE A 114 12.02 1.46 10.82
C PHE A 114 11.08 0.49 11.56
N ASN A 115 11.20 -0.78 11.20
CA ASN A 115 10.37 -1.89 11.63
C ASN A 115 11.25 -3.06 12.11
N LEU A 116 10.62 -4.07 12.69
CA LEU A 116 11.23 -5.33 13.09
C LEU A 116 10.55 -6.48 12.37
N LEU A 117 11.33 -7.42 11.86
CA LEU A 117 10.81 -8.70 11.37
C LEU A 117 11.18 -9.81 12.35
N VAL A 118 10.20 -10.64 12.71
CA VAL A 118 10.36 -11.71 13.72
C VAL A 118 9.81 -13.03 13.23
N ASN A 119 10.20 -14.11 13.89
CA ASN A 119 9.65 -15.41 13.56
C ASN A 119 8.23 -15.56 14.12
N PRO A 120 7.30 -16.13 13.33
CA PRO A 120 6.04 -16.64 13.86
C PRO A 120 6.32 -17.76 14.87
N GLN A 121 5.37 -18.05 15.74
CA GLN A 121 5.46 -19.10 16.75
C GLN A 121 4.56 -20.30 16.46
N GLU A 122 3.49 -20.13 15.67
CA GLU A 122 2.50 -21.18 15.46
C GLU A 122 2.75 -22.01 14.20
N SER A 123 3.18 -21.36 13.11
CA SER A 123 3.38 -22.01 11.82
C SER A 123 4.39 -21.28 10.95
N ASP A 124 4.97 -21.99 9.99
CA ASP A 124 5.80 -21.40 8.96
C ASP A 124 4.96 -20.47 8.07
N PHE A 125 5.59 -19.43 7.54
CA PHE A 125 4.87 -18.37 6.85
C PHE A 125 5.64 -17.89 5.62
N ASP A 126 4.98 -17.90 4.46
CA ASP A 126 5.53 -17.40 3.21
C ASP A 126 4.84 -16.12 2.75
N LEU A 127 5.67 -15.15 2.38
CA LEU A 127 5.28 -13.99 1.59
C LEU A 127 5.33 -14.33 0.09
N THR A 128 4.59 -13.58 -0.69
CA THR A 128 4.62 -13.69 -2.15
C THR A 128 5.89 -13.06 -2.73
N TRP A 129 6.31 -13.54 -3.90
CA TRP A 129 7.26 -12.87 -4.77
C TRP A 129 6.70 -11.52 -5.23
N HIS A 130 7.45 -10.46 -4.98
CA HIS A 130 7.02 -9.11 -5.30
C HIS A 130 8.22 -8.20 -5.58
N ARG A 131 7.88 -7.02 -6.12
CA ARG A 131 8.68 -5.81 -6.05
C ARG A 131 7.87 -4.80 -5.23
N ASP A 132 8.52 -3.96 -4.45
CA ASP A 132 7.79 -3.05 -3.56
C ASP A 132 7.03 -1.97 -4.34
N ALA A 133 7.62 -1.47 -5.43
CA ALA A 133 7.05 -0.36 -6.20
C ALA A 133 6.27 -0.79 -7.46
N ILE A 134 6.44 -2.04 -7.93
CA ILE A 134 5.90 -2.50 -9.22
C ILE A 134 5.08 -3.79 -9.03
N PRO A 135 3.73 -3.68 -9.00
CA PRO A 135 2.82 -4.82 -8.91
C PRO A 135 3.07 -5.87 -9.99
N ALA A 136 2.76 -7.14 -9.69
CA ALA A 136 3.01 -8.27 -10.58
C ALA A 136 2.25 -8.16 -11.91
N GLU A 137 1.06 -7.57 -11.88
CA GLU A 137 0.17 -7.41 -13.03
C GLU A 137 0.57 -6.23 -13.94
N THR A 138 1.60 -5.46 -13.57
CA THR A 138 2.08 -4.33 -14.37
C THR A 138 2.54 -4.83 -15.73
N LEU A 139 2.00 -4.24 -16.81
CA LEU A 139 2.37 -4.59 -18.18
C LEU A 139 3.85 -4.30 -18.44
N GLU A 140 4.48 -5.10 -19.30
CA GLU A 140 5.93 -5.00 -19.57
C GLU A 140 6.38 -3.59 -19.99
N ALA A 141 5.61 -2.91 -20.85
CA ALA A 141 5.94 -1.55 -21.28
C ALA A 141 5.92 -0.53 -20.13
N GLU A 142 4.97 -0.66 -19.20
CA GLU A 142 4.86 0.18 -18.01
C GLU A 142 5.93 -0.18 -16.96
N GLU A 143 6.21 -1.47 -16.77
CA GLU A 143 7.29 -1.95 -15.92
C GLU A 143 8.63 -1.37 -16.40
N LYS A 144 8.90 -1.43 -17.71
CA LYS A 144 10.10 -0.86 -18.31
C LYS A 144 10.25 0.64 -18.01
N GLN A 145 9.16 1.40 -18.08
CA GLN A 145 9.17 2.84 -17.74
C GLN A 145 9.38 3.08 -16.24
N LYS A 146 8.73 2.29 -15.37
CA LYS A 146 8.90 2.41 -13.91
C LYS A 146 10.33 2.09 -13.47
N LEU A 147 10.99 1.14 -14.15
CA LEU A 147 12.38 0.78 -13.89
C LEU A 147 13.40 1.84 -14.34
N THR A 148 13.01 2.86 -15.11
CA THR A 148 13.90 3.98 -15.41
C THR A 148 13.90 5.06 -14.33
N ILE A 149 12.96 5.00 -13.38
CA ILE A 149 12.90 5.94 -12.26
C ILE A 149 14.15 5.73 -11.40
N PRO A 150 14.96 6.78 -11.14
CA PRO A 150 16.14 6.64 -10.31
C PRO A 150 15.82 6.11 -8.91
N HIS A 151 16.79 5.43 -8.32
CA HIS A 151 16.69 4.87 -6.99
C HIS A 151 16.98 5.96 -5.94
N TYR A 152 15.93 6.46 -5.29
CA TYR A 152 16.02 7.60 -4.34
C TYR A 152 16.01 7.20 -2.86
N GLY A 153 16.23 5.93 -2.56
CA GLY A 153 16.25 5.45 -1.18
C GLY A 153 16.58 3.98 -1.12
N THR A 154 17.17 3.52 -0.02
CA THR A 154 17.57 2.13 0.17
C THR A 154 16.84 1.55 1.37
N GLN A 155 16.60 0.24 1.33
CA GLN A 155 16.11 -0.51 2.47
C GLN A 155 17.06 -1.64 2.82
N TRP A 156 17.01 -2.06 4.08
CA TRP A 156 17.90 -3.07 4.60
C TRP A 156 17.26 -3.96 5.63
N ASN A 157 17.91 -5.11 5.83
CA ASN A 157 17.66 -6.06 6.89
C ASN A 157 18.98 -6.28 7.64
N THR A 158 19.04 -5.89 8.92
CA THR A 158 20.17 -6.19 9.81
C THR A 158 19.81 -7.30 10.78
N ALA A 159 20.53 -8.41 10.68
CA ALA A 159 20.20 -9.64 11.39
C ALA A 159 20.81 -9.63 12.81
N LEU A 160 19.99 -9.72 13.87
CA LEU A 160 20.50 -9.86 15.24
C LEU A 160 20.79 -11.32 15.61
N TYR A 161 20.29 -12.25 14.81
CA TYR A 161 20.54 -13.70 14.85
C TYR A 161 20.78 -14.16 13.40
N ASP A 162 21.33 -15.35 13.20
CA ASP A 162 21.47 -15.90 11.84
C ASP A 162 20.09 -15.92 11.14
N ASP A 163 19.99 -15.25 10.00
CA ASP A 163 18.74 -15.05 9.24
C ASP A 163 18.93 -15.54 7.81
N ALA A 164 18.05 -16.42 7.36
CA ALA A 164 18.04 -16.94 6.00
C ALA A 164 16.62 -16.88 5.39
N CYS A 165 15.79 -15.92 5.83
CA CYS A 165 14.40 -15.82 5.40
C CYS A 165 14.24 -15.14 4.03
N LEU A 166 15.18 -14.28 3.63
CA LEU A 166 15.08 -13.48 2.40
C LEU A 166 15.54 -14.27 1.18
N TYR A 167 14.70 -14.30 0.15
CA TYR A 167 15.04 -14.82 -1.18
C TYR A 167 14.96 -13.67 -2.18
N VAL A 168 15.93 -13.62 -3.09
CA VAL A 168 16.01 -12.60 -4.13
C VAL A 168 16.26 -13.23 -5.49
N VAL A 169 15.90 -12.55 -6.57
CA VAL A 169 16.43 -12.85 -7.90
C VAL A 169 17.46 -11.77 -8.24
N PRO A 170 18.77 -12.08 -8.18
CA PRO A 170 19.81 -11.10 -8.48
C PRO A 170 19.60 -10.46 -9.86
N ASN A 171 20.02 -9.20 -10.01
CA ASN A 171 19.92 -8.39 -11.23
C ASN A 171 18.48 -7.97 -11.64
N SER A 172 17.44 -8.55 -11.04
CA SER A 172 16.05 -8.31 -11.46
C SER A 172 15.59 -6.85 -11.29
N HIS A 173 16.19 -6.07 -10.38
CA HIS A 173 15.83 -4.68 -10.07
C HIS A 173 15.94 -3.70 -11.25
N ARG A 174 16.65 -4.06 -12.32
CA ARG A 174 16.93 -3.18 -13.47
C ARG A 174 16.48 -3.74 -14.83
N ARG A 175 15.72 -4.83 -14.81
CA ARG A 175 15.15 -5.44 -16.01
C ARG A 175 13.69 -5.80 -15.75
N VAL A 176 12.91 -5.87 -16.82
CA VAL A 176 11.56 -6.41 -16.76
C VAL A 176 11.59 -7.88 -16.33
N ARG A 177 10.49 -8.36 -15.72
CA ARG A 177 10.32 -9.79 -15.41
C ARG A 177 10.42 -10.63 -16.69
N THR A 178 11.08 -11.78 -16.63
CA THR A 178 11.00 -12.76 -17.73
C THR A 178 9.58 -13.35 -17.81
N PRO A 179 9.21 -14.01 -18.93
CA PRO A 179 7.92 -14.71 -19.01
C PRO A 179 7.69 -15.69 -17.86
N GLU A 180 8.72 -16.44 -17.46
CA GLU A 180 8.65 -17.42 -16.37
C GLU A 180 8.53 -16.76 -15.00
N GLU A 181 9.30 -15.70 -14.74
CA GLU A 181 9.16 -14.91 -13.50
C GLU A 181 7.77 -14.29 -13.41
N ARG A 182 7.23 -13.80 -14.53
CA ARG A 182 5.89 -13.22 -14.60
C ARG A 182 4.82 -14.27 -14.29
N GLU A 183 4.93 -15.45 -14.91
CA GLU A 183 4.04 -16.58 -14.63
C GLU A 183 4.01 -16.91 -13.13
N VAL A 184 5.18 -17.04 -12.49
CA VAL A 184 5.27 -17.28 -11.04
C VAL A 184 4.63 -16.13 -10.26
N THR A 185 5.00 -14.87 -10.53
CA THR A 185 4.50 -13.74 -9.72
C THR A 185 2.98 -13.51 -9.82
N ILE A 186 2.33 -13.95 -10.90
CA ILE A 186 0.88 -13.77 -11.11
C ILE A 186 0.10 -15.01 -10.69
N HIS A 187 0.58 -16.20 -11.03
CA HIS A 187 -0.19 -17.44 -10.94
C HIS A 187 0.26 -18.39 -9.82
N ASP A 188 1.52 -18.33 -9.40
CA ASP A 188 2.04 -19.09 -8.25
C ASP A 188 2.94 -18.19 -7.36
N PRO A 189 2.38 -17.12 -6.77
CA PRO A 189 3.18 -16.06 -6.17
C PRO A 189 3.97 -16.51 -4.94
N LYS A 190 3.67 -17.68 -4.34
CA LYS A 190 4.42 -18.25 -3.21
C LYS A 190 5.40 -19.35 -3.63
N SER A 191 5.59 -19.57 -4.93
CA SER A 191 6.41 -20.66 -5.44
C SER A 191 7.81 -20.71 -4.83
N ALA A 192 8.22 -21.91 -4.46
CA ALA A 192 9.60 -22.21 -4.12
C ALA A 192 10.49 -22.39 -5.36
N HIS A 193 9.95 -22.26 -6.58
CA HIS A 193 10.65 -22.52 -7.85
C HIS A 193 10.74 -21.28 -8.76
N MET A 194 11.08 -20.12 -8.19
CA MET A 194 11.40 -18.92 -8.97
C MET A 194 12.72 -19.08 -9.73
N PRO A 195 12.75 -18.84 -11.06
CA PRO A 195 13.99 -18.90 -11.85
C PRO A 195 15.06 -17.94 -11.32
N GLY A 196 16.29 -18.44 -11.20
CA GLY A 196 17.43 -17.63 -10.76
C GLY A 196 17.36 -17.12 -9.32
N GLN A 197 16.44 -17.64 -8.49
CA GLN A 197 16.38 -17.24 -7.09
C GLN A 197 17.65 -17.63 -6.33
N LEU A 198 17.97 -16.83 -5.33
CA LEU A 198 19.05 -17.03 -4.39
C LEU A 198 18.51 -16.79 -2.98
N LYS A 199 18.90 -17.66 -2.05
CA LYS A 199 18.64 -17.49 -0.62
C LYS A 199 19.74 -16.61 -0.03
N VAL A 200 19.36 -15.50 0.59
CA VAL A 200 20.30 -14.60 1.26
C VAL A 200 20.53 -15.12 2.67
N GLU A 201 21.76 -15.56 2.95
CA GLU A 201 22.15 -16.06 4.27
C GLU A 201 22.95 -14.99 5.01
N LEU A 202 22.43 -14.55 6.16
CA LEU A 202 23.05 -13.55 7.02
C LEU A 202 23.49 -14.20 8.32
N LYS A 203 24.72 -13.89 8.73
CA LYS A 203 25.19 -14.10 10.09
C LYS A 203 24.71 -12.99 11.00
N ALA A 204 24.59 -13.31 12.29
CA ALA A 204 24.29 -12.32 13.31
C ALA A 204 25.28 -11.13 13.22
N GLY A 205 24.76 -9.91 13.09
CA GLY A 205 25.53 -8.67 12.89
C GLY A 205 25.59 -8.17 11.45
N GLN A 206 25.30 -9.02 10.46
CA GLN A 206 25.34 -8.62 9.05
C GLN A 206 24.10 -7.84 8.64
N THR A 207 24.30 -6.91 7.72
CA THR A 207 23.24 -6.13 7.08
C THR A 207 23.18 -6.42 5.60
N VAL A 208 22.02 -6.78 5.06
CA VAL A 208 21.78 -6.75 3.61
C VAL A 208 21.00 -5.50 3.24
N PHE A 209 21.55 -4.71 2.33
CA PHE A 209 20.81 -3.67 1.61
C PHE A 209 20.31 -4.23 0.29
N TYR A 210 19.14 -3.79 -0.15
CA TYR A 210 18.57 -4.22 -1.41
C TYR A 210 17.68 -3.15 -2.03
N ASP A 211 17.59 -3.18 -3.35
CA ASP A 211 16.77 -2.26 -4.13
C ASP A 211 15.30 -2.65 -4.01
N ASN A 212 14.41 -1.67 -3.79
CA ASN A 212 12.97 -1.89 -3.66
C ASN A 212 12.34 -2.56 -4.90
N ASN A 213 13.00 -2.47 -6.05
CA ASN A 213 12.59 -3.13 -7.28
C ASN A 213 13.20 -4.53 -7.44
N ILE A 214 14.12 -5.00 -6.61
CA ILE A 214 14.58 -6.40 -6.72
C ILE A 214 13.38 -7.33 -6.51
N LEU A 215 13.24 -8.34 -7.36
CA LEU A 215 12.24 -9.38 -7.15
C LEU A 215 12.65 -10.20 -5.93
N HIS A 216 11.81 -10.19 -4.90
CA HIS A 216 12.12 -10.84 -3.64
C HIS A 216 10.88 -11.42 -2.96
N ARG A 217 11.13 -12.33 -2.01
CA ARG A 217 10.14 -12.82 -1.06
C ARG A 217 10.81 -13.16 0.26
N ALA A 218 10.00 -13.37 1.29
CA ALA A 218 10.48 -13.95 2.53
C ALA A 218 9.74 -15.25 2.85
N SER A 219 10.48 -16.23 3.36
CA SER A 219 9.98 -17.51 3.87
C SER A 219 10.45 -17.68 5.31
N TYR A 220 9.52 -17.86 6.23
CA TYR A 220 9.76 -17.86 7.67
C TYR A 220 9.62 -19.27 8.21
N VAL A 221 10.57 -19.67 9.05
CA VAL A 221 10.52 -20.92 9.81
C VAL A 221 10.21 -20.59 11.26
N SER A 222 9.08 -21.09 11.75
CA SER A 222 8.56 -20.83 13.10
C SER A 222 9.52 -21.26 14.21
N SER A 223 10.26 -22.35 14.00
CA SER A 223 11.23 -22.88 14.96
C SER A 223 12.56 -22.12 15.02
N GLN A 224 12.82 -21.18 14.11
CA GLN A 224 14.08 -20.43 14.07
C GLN A 224 13.88 -19.05 14.71
N LYS A 225 14.60 -18.75 15.80
CA LYS A 225 14.55 -17.41 16.41
C LYS A 225 15.01 -16.38 15.39
N ARG A 226 14.19 -15.35 15.19
CA ARG A 226 14.48 -14.24 14.30
C ARG A 226 14.16 -12.90 14.96
N ALA A 227 15.12 -11.99 14.85
CA ALA A 227 14.94 -10.57 15.11
C ALA A 227 15.81 -9.82 14.10
N THR A 228 15.17 -9.23 13.10
CA THR A 228 15.85 -8.56 11.99
C THR A 228 15.34 -7.14 11.88
N LEU A 229 16.24 -6.19 12.12
CA LEU A 229 15.98 -4.76 12.03
C LEU A 229 15.77 -4.40 10.56
N HIS A 230 14.55 -3.99 10.21
CA HIS A 230 14.15 -3.72 8.83
C HIS A 230 13.81 -2.25 8.67
N ALA A 231 14.66 -1.51 7.97
CA ALA A 231 14.54 -0.06 7.86
C ALA A 231 14.82 0.43 6.45
N SER A 232 14.46 1.68 6.19
CA SER A 232 14.76 2.39 4.95
C SER A 232 15.17 3.84 5.22
N MET A 233 15.94 4.42 4.30
CA MET A 233 16.21 5.86 4.23
C MET A 233 16.14 6.30 2.78
N GLY A 234 15.69 7.54 2.58
CA GLY A 234 15.56 8.17 1.28
C GLY A 234 16.49 9.36 1.11
N THR A 235 16.46 9.97 -0.07
CA THR A 235 17.06 11.28 -0.35
C THR A 235 15.98 12.32 -0.65
N ILE A 236 16.31 13.59 -0.44
CA ILE A 236 15.42 14.74 -0.75
C ILE A 236 15.05 14.83 -2.24
N GLU A 237 15.83 14.25 -3.14
CA GLU A 237 15.55 14.25 -4.58
C GLU A 237 14.37 13.36 -4.97
N GLY A 238 14.03 12.39 -4.10
CA GLY A 238 12.97 11.43 -4.39
C GLY A 238 11.56 12.01 -4.38
N GLY A 239 11.36 13.15 -3.74
CA GLY A 239 10.12 13.93 -3.75
C GLY A 239 8.84 13.08 -3.67
N HIS A 240 7.94 13.26 -4.64
CA HIS A 240 6.66 12.53 -4.73
C HIS A 240 6.83 11.00 -4.72
N HIS A 241 7.88 10.46 -5.37
CA HIS A 241 8.07 9.01 -5.45
C HIS A 241 8.29 8.41 -4.05
N ARG A 242 9.16 9.01 -3.24
CA ARG A 242 9.36 8.59 -1.85
C ARG A 242 8.12 8.88 -1.00
N ALA A 243 7.48 10.03 -1.16
CA ALA A 243 6.26 10.38 -0.43
C ALA A 243 5.17 9.31 -0.58
N SER A 244 4.93 8.83 -1.80
CA SER A 244 3.94 7.78 -2.07
C SER A 244 4.28 6.43 -1.41
N CYS A 245 5.57 6.12 -1.25
CA CYS A 245 6.03 4.90 -0.60
C CYS A 245 5.91 4.99 0.94
N ILE A 246 6.25 6.15 1.51
CA ILE A 246 6.46 6.31 2.96
C ILE A 246 5.21 6.79 3.70
N LEU A 247 4.48 7.79 3.17
CA LEU A 247 3.42 8.47 3.92
C LEU A 247 2.15 7.62 4.07
N GLN A 248 2.01 6.54 3.30
CA GLN A 248 0.90 5.59 3.43
C GLN A 248 0.93 4.76 4.73
N HIS A 249 2.01 4.83 5.51
CA HIS A 249 2.22 4.00 6.70
C HIS A 249 1.71 4.61 8.02
N GLY A 250 0.92 5.69 8.00
CA GLY A 250 0.31 6.25 9.20
C GLY A 250 1.33 6.84 10.18
N LEU A 251 2.09 7.83 9.72
CA LEU A 251 3.23 8.41 10.43
C LEU A 251 2.87 9.64 11.30
N ASP A 252 1.59 9.82 11.65
CA ASP A 252 1.12 11.01 12.37
C ASP A 252 1.82 11.19 13.74
N TRP A 253 2.22 10.08 14.36
CA TRP A 253 2.98 10.07 15.62
C TRP A 253 4.33 10.79 15.52
N MET A 254 4.92 10.89 14.32
CA MET A 254 6.16 11.63 14.10
C MET A 254 5.98 13.15 14.24
N GLN A 255 4.75 13.67 14.20
CA GLN A 255 4.49 15.11 14.36
C GLN A 255 4.46 15.54 15.83
N THR A 256 4.45 14.57 16.77
CA THR A 256 4.38 14.81 18.21
C THR A 256 5.68 15.40 18.77
N ASP A 257 5.58 16.17 19.85
CA ASP A 257 6.76 16.73 20.51
C ASP A 257 7.59 15.65 21.21
N ASP A 258 6.94 14.59 21.71
CA ASP A 258 7.63 13.43 22.30
C ASP A 258 8.59 12.78 21.30
N PHE A 259 8.16 12.60 20.05
CA PHE A 259 9.05 12.07 19.00
C PHE A 259 10.20 13.03 18.70
N LYS A 260 9.91 14.31 18.47
CA LYS A 260 10.93 15.33 18.18
C LYS A 260 11.99 15.43 19.28
N ASN A 261 11.58 15.29 20.53
CA ASN A 261 12.47 15.33 21.69
C ASN A 261 13.29 14.04 21.86
N ALA A 262 12.79 12.90 21.39
CA ALA A 262 13.48 11.62 21.43
C ALA A 262 14.48 11.40 20.28
N LEU A 263 14.47 12.26 19.25
CA LEU A 263 15.40 12.17 18.12
C LEU A 263 16.84 12.45 18.56
N VAL A 264 17.74 11.57 18.16
CA VAL A 264 19.19 11.82 18.22
C VAL A 264 19.59 12.88 17.20
N ASP A 265 20.64 13.64 17.50
CA ASP A 265 21.01 14.83 16.71
C ASP A 265 21.29 14.52 15.24
N SER A 266 21.87 13.36 14.93
CA SER A 266 22.12 12.90 13.57
C SER A 266 20.87 12.70 12.73
N LEU A 267 19.70 12.52 13.36
CA LEU A 267 18.41 12.30 12.69
C LEU A 267 17.53 13.55 12.61
N ARG A 268 17.90 14.65 13.28
CA ARG A 268 17.09 15.90 13.26
C ARG A 268 16.90 16.43 11.85
N LEU A 269 18.00 16.57 11.09
CA LEU A 269 17.94 17.06 9.71
C LEU A 269 17.23 16.08 8.75
N PRO A 270 17.50 14.76 8.79
CA PRO A 270 16.70 13.78 8.04
C PRO A 270 15.21 13.81 8.35
N TYR A 271 14.84 14.07 9.60
CA TYR A 271 13.45 14.26 10.00
C TYR A 271 12.86 15.56 9.41
N ASP A 272 13.58 16.67 9.46
CA ASP A 272 13.13 17.93 8.85
C ASP A 272 12.93 17.78 7.33
N ASN A 273 13.79 17.01 6.67
CA ASN A 273 13.65 16.62 5.26
C ASN A 273 12.33 15.86 5.01
N LEU A 274 12.01 14.87 5.85
CA LEU A 274 10.75 14.12 5.76
C LEU A 274 9.54 15.03 5.89
N MET A 275 9.54 15.94 6.87
CA MET A 275 8.44 16.88 7.10
C MET A 275 8.26 17.84 5.91
N ARG A 276 9.36 18.33 5.31
CA ARG A 276 9.30 19.14 4.09
C ARG A 276 8.69 18.36 2.92
N MET A 277 9.12 17.12 2.71
CA MET A 277 8.55 16.27 1.67
C MET A 277 7.04 16.02 1.90
N ALA A 278 6.64 15.74 3.14
CA ALA A 278 5.24 15.54 3.50
C ALA A 278 4.39 16.78 3.19
N GLN A 279 4.86 17.97 3.60
CA GLN A 279 4.19 19.23 3.30
C GLN A 279 4.06 19.50 1.79
N GLN A 280 5.11 19.22 1.02
CA GLN A 280 5.07 19.35 -0.44
C GLN A 280 4.10 18.34 -1.07
N ALA A 281 4.10 17.09 -0.62
CA ALA A 281 3.19 16.06 -1.11
C ALA A 281 1.73 16.42 -0.82
N GLU A 282 1.42 16.98 0.35
CA GLU A 282 0.09 17.50 0.67
C GLU A 282 -0.31 18.62 -0.29
N GLN A 283 0.57 19.59 -0.55
CA GLN A 283 0.32 20.68 -1.52
C GLN A 283 0.12 20.18 -2.95
N HIS A 284 0.83 19.14 -3.37
CA HIS A 284 0.67 18.50 -4.69
C HIS A 284 -0.60 17.63 -4.77
N SER A 285 -1.01 17.01 -3.66
CA SER A 285 -2.24 16.21 -3.55
C SER A 285 -3.50 17.04 -3.35
N ALA A 286 -3.35 18.33 -3.00
CA ALA A 286 -4.46 19.27 -2.89
C ALA A 286 -5.16 19.39 -4.24
N LEU A 287 -6.34 18.79 -4.31
CA LEU A 287 -7.20 18.75 -5.48
C LEU A 287 -7.42 20.18 -6.01
N LYS A 288 -6.90 20.54 -7.18
CA LYS A 288 -7.04 21.91 -7.72
C LYS A 288 -8.35 22.10 -8.50
N SER A 289 -8.82 21.03 -9.13
CA SER A 289 -10.03 21.01 -9.94
C SER A 289 -10.76 19.67 -9.81
N LEU A 290 -12.05 19.68 -10.13
CA LEU A 290 -12.92 18.51 -10.15
C LEU A 290 -13.67 18.47 -11.49
N LYS A 291 -13.79 17.26 -12.06
CA LYS A 291 -14.56 17.04 -13.29
C LYS A 291 -16.03 16.84 -12.98
N CYS A 292 -16.90 17.70 -13.53
CA CYS A 292 -18.33 17.55 -13.37
C CYS A 292 -18.87 16.37 -14.18
N VAL A 293 -19.69 15.51 -13.57
CA VAL A 293 -20.28 14.35 -14.26
C VAL A 293 -21.28 14.74 -15.35
N PHE A 294 -21.87 15.94 -15.28
CA PHE A 294 -22.89 16.42 -16.21
C PHE A 294 -22.30 17.20 -17.39
N CYS A 295 -21.60 18.32 -17.15
CA CYS A 295 -21.00 19.10 -18.24
C CYS A 295 -19.66 18.54 -18.76
N LYS A 296 -19.07 17.56 -18.05
CA LYS A 296 -17.78 16.93 -18.39
C LYS A 296 -16.59 17.90 -18.42
N GLU A 297 -16.75 19.12 -17.91
CA GLU A 297 -15.66 20.09 -17.76
C GLU A 297 -14.97 19.94 -16.40
N ASP A 298 -13.66 20.17 -16.41
CA ASP A 298 -12.86 20.38 -15.20
C ASP A 298 -13.10 21.80 -14.68
N LYS A 299 -13.58 21.91 -13.44
CA LYS A 299 -13.90 23.19 -12.81
C LYS A 299 -13.13 23.35 -11.49
N PRO A 300 -12.82 24.60 -11.08
CA PRO A 300 -12.19 24.86 -9.78
C PRO A 300 -13.08 24.36 -8.63
N LEU A 301 -12.47 24.08 -7.47
CA LEU A 301 -13.19 23.47 -6.33
C LEU A 301 -14.38 24.29 -5.84
N ASP A 302 -14.31 25.62 -5.90
CA ASP A 302 -15.38 26.54 -5.51
C ASP A 302 -16.64 26.43 -6.38
N ALA A 303 -16.53 25.84 -7.58
CA ALA A 303 -17.65 25.46 -8.43
C ALA A 303 -18.44 24.25 -7.88
N PHE A 304 -18.00 23.62 -6.78
CA PHE A 304 -18.64 22.48 -6.13
C PHE A 304 -19.04 22.81 -4.68
N SER A 305 -19.99 22.07 -4.11
CA SER A 305 -20.34 22.24 -2.70
C SER A 305 -19.27 21.64 -1.78
N GLN A 306 -19.11 22.18 -0.57
CA GLN A 306 -18.16 21.66 0.42
C GLN A 306 -18.33 20.16 0.68
N ASN A 307 -19.58 19.67 0.69
CA ASN A 307 -19.88 18.24 0.82
C ASN A 307 -19.44 17.40 -0.38
N GLN A 308 -19.43 17.97 -1.60
CA GLN A 308 -18.93 17.28 -2.79
C GLN A 308 -17.41 17.29 -2.87
N ILE A 309 -16.77 18.38 -2.46
CA ILE A 309 -15.32 18.47 -2.31
C ILE A 309 -14.84 17.45 -1.28
N ALA A 310 -15.44 17.44 -0.08
CA ALA A 310 -15.13 16.48 0.97
C ALA A 310 -15.40 15.01 0.57
N LYS A 311 -16.38 14.77 -0.31
CA LYS A 311 -16.58 13.44 -0.89
C LYS A 311 -15.45 13.08 -1.84
N ALA A 312 -15.04 13.98 -2.72
CA ALA A 312 -14.04 13.72 -3.75
C ALA A 312 -12.60 13.71 -3.24
N THR A 313 -12.32 14.32 -2.09
CA THR A 313 -11.01 14.25 -1.44
C THR A 313 -10.74 12.87 -0.83
N TYR A 314 -9.45 12.57 -0.71
CA TYR A 314 -8.94 11.37 -0.05
C TYR A 314 -9.38 11.34 1.42
N ASN A 315 -9.95 10.22 1.87
CA ASN A 315 -10.29 10.03 3.29
C ASN A 315 -9.28 9.03 3.90
N PRO A 316 -8.39 9.47 4.82
CA PRO A 316 -7.35 8.62 5.38
C PRO A 316 -7.87 7.45 6.23
N TYR A 317 -9.14 7.49 6.67
CA TYR A 317 -9.78 6.44 7.47
C TYR A 317 -10.67 5.50 6.66
N ALA A 318 -10.77 5.70 5.34
CA ALA A 318 -11.56 4.84 4.46
C ALA A 318 -10.71 3.67 3.94
N SER A 319 -11.33 2.50 3.78
CA SER A 319 -10.67 1.33 3.19
C SER A 319 -10.04 1.65 1.83
N SER A 320 -8.93 1.02 1.50
CA SER A 320 -8.22 1.19 0.22
C SER A 320 -9.14 0.98 -1.00
N SER A 321 -10.16 0.12 -0.87
CA SER A 321 -11.21 -0.10 -1.89
C SER A 321 -12.20 1.07 -2.04
N SER A 322 -12.43 1.85 -0.98
CA SER A 322 -13.32 3.01 -0.98
C SER A 322 -12.66 4.25 -1.57
N ASN A 323 -11.35 4.42 -1.37
CA ASN A 323 -10.58 5.52 -1.96
C ASN A 323 -10.25 5.28 -3.45
N LYS A 324 -10.25 4.03 -3.93
CA LYS A 324 -10.05 3.68 -5.35
C LYS A 324 -11.28 3.89 -6.26
N LYS A 325 -12.49 4.08 -5.71
CA LYS A 325 -13.70 4.27 -6.53
C LYS A 325 -13.76 5.69 -7.08
N PHE A 326 -13.97 5.84 -8.39
CA PHE A 326 -14.28 7.14 -9.00
C PHE A 326 -15.55 7.71 -8.38
N LYS A 327 -15.41 8.79 -7.60
CA LYS A 327 -16.53 9.45 -6.93
C LYS A 327 -17.13 10.49 -7.87
N THR A 328 -18.41 10.34 -8.21
CA THR A 328 -19.12 11.26 -9.11
C THR A 328 -19.50 12.55 -8.38
N VAL A 329 -19.05 13.70 -8.90
CA VAL A 329 -19.40 15.04 -8.40
C VAL A 329 -20.07 15.90 -9.47
N THR A 330 -20.88 16.86 -9.03
CA THR A 330 -21.69 17.72 -9.91
C THR A 330 -21.43 19.18 -9.54
N CYS A 331 -21.07 20.03 -10.50
CA CYS A 331 -20.87 21.45 -10.22
C CYS A 331 -22.19 22.14 -9.83
N LYS A 332 -22.10 23.26 -9.12
CA LYS A 332 -23.24 24.06 -8.66
C LYS A 332 -24.15 24.47 -9.82
N GLU A 333 -23.57 24.85 -10.96
CA GLU A 333 -24.31 25.20 -12.18
C GLU A 333 -25.18 24.04 -12.67
N CYS A 334 -24.60 22.85 -12.86
CA CYS A 334 -25.36 21.67 -13.27
C CYS A 334 -26.33 21.15 -12.20
N ALA A 335 -26.06 21.41 -10.91
CA ALA A 335 -26.98 21.09 -9.83
C ALA A 335 -28.18 22.04 -9.77
N SER A 336 -28.02 23.27 -10.27
CA SER A 336 -29.03 24.33 -10.26
C SER A 336 -29.96 24.33 -11.48
N SER A 337 -29.75 23.45 -12.46
CA SER A 337 -30.67 23.23 -13.58
C SER A 337 -31.56 22.02 -13.33
N PRO A 338 -32.74 22.16 -12.69
CA PRO A 338 -33.69 21.06 -12.66
C PRO A 338 -34.19 20.82 -14.09
N ASN A 339 -33.83 19.68 -14.68
CA ASN A 339 -34.53 19.16 -15.86
C ASN A 339 -35.98 18.93 -15.45
N THR A 340 -36.89 19.86 -15.74
CA THR A 340 -38.31 19.74 -15.35
C THR A 340 -39.12 18.80 -16.24
N HIS A 341 -38.49 18.25 -17.29
CA HIS A 341 -39.13 17.48 -18.34
C HIS A 341 -38.45 16.12 -18.57
N LEU A 342 -39.24 15.10 -18.94
CA LEU A 342 -38.78 13.77 -19.35
C LEU A 342 -39.42 13.39 -20.68
N THR A 343 -38.72 12.57 -21.46
CA THR A 343 -39.24 12.00 -22.71
C THR A 343 -39.77 10.60 -22.44
N CYS A 344 -41.03 10.33 -22.77
CA CYS A 344 -41.61 9.00 -22.60
C CYS A 344 -41.06 8.04 -23.67
N MET A 345 -40.53 6.89 -23.28
CA MET A 345 -39.98 5.90 -24.22
C MET A 345 -41.04 5.18 -25.08
N ILE A 346 -42.33 5.26 -24.70
CA ILE A 346 -43.42 4.60 -25.42
C ILE A 346 -44.02 5.53 -26.48
N CYS A 347 -44.32 6.78 -26.12
CA CYS A 347 -44.96 7.73 -27.03
C CYS A 347 -44.01 8.81 -27.59
N ALA A 348 -42.73 8.79 -27.21
CA ALA A 348 -41.69 9.75 -27.59
C ALA A 348 -41.98 11.23 -27.24
N LYS A 349 -43.02 11.52 -26.46
CA LYS A 349 -43.37 12.89 -26.07
C LYS A 349 -42.54 13.36 -24.87
N THR A 350 -41.97 14.55 -24.97
CA THR A 350 -41.35 15.28 -23.86
C THR A 350 -42.43 15.98 -23.05
N GLN A 351 -42.53 15.63 -21.76
CA GLN A 351 -43.59 16.09 -20.87
C GLN A 351 -43.01 16.48 -19.50
N PRO A 352 -43.70 17.35 -18.74
CA PRO A 352 -43.23 17.77 -17.44
C PRO A 352 -43.35 16.63 -16.41
N PHE A 353 -42.54 16.69 -15.35
CA PHE A 353 -42.37 15.63 -14.35
C PHE A 353 -43.65 15.15 -13.64
N GLU A 354 -44.71 15.95 -13.62
CA GLU A 354 -46.00 15.62 -13.02
C GLU A 354 -46.70 14.50 -13.80
N LYS A 355 -46.35 14.32 -15.08
CA LYS A 355 -46.86 13.26 -15.95
C LYS A 355 -46.10 11.93 -15.81
N PHE A 356 -45.10 11.87 -14.92
CA PHE A 356 -44.29 10.69 -14.64
C PHE A 356 -44.26 10.37 -13.14
N ALA A 357 -44.16 9.09 -12.78
CA ALA A 357 -44.01 8.71 -11.39
C ALA A 357 -42.66 9.21 -10.82
N LYS A 358 -42.65 9.64 -9.55
CA LYS A 358 -41.45 10.20 -8.88
C LYS A 358 -40.25 9.23 -8.93
N SER A 359 -40.51 7.92 -8.87
CA SER A 359 -39.49 6.86 -8.97
C SER A 359 -38.74 6.83 -10.32
N GLN A 360 -39.33 7.35 -11.39
CA GLN A 360 -38.76 7.30 -12.74
C GLN A 360 -37.77 8.43 -13.04
N ARG A 361 -37.70 9.47 -12.19
CA ARG A 361 -36.88 10.68 -12.41
C ARG A 361 -35.37 10.46 -12.34
N LYS A 362 -34.92 9.33 -11.76
CA LYS A 362 -33.50 8.94 -11.69
C LYS A 362 -33.02 8.11 -12.89
N LYS A 363 -33.92 7.67 -13.78
CA LYS A 363 -33.63 6.84 -14.97
C LYS A 363 -34.40 7.39 -16.18
N ALA A 364 -34.03 8.60 -16.61
CA ALA A 364 -34.74 9.37 -17.64
C ALA A 364 -34.97 8.60 -18.95
N GLU A 365 -34.02 7.73 -19.31
CA GLU A 365 -33.96 7.02 -20.60
C GLU A 365 -34.96 5.86 -20.70
N LYS A 366 -35.50 5.42 -19.54
CA LYS A 366 -36.52 4.37 -19.44
C LYS A 366 -37.85 4.89 -18.90
N ALA A 367 -38.01 6.21 -18.83
CA ALA A 367 -39.21 6.83 -18.28
C ALA A 367 -40.43 6.58 -19.19
N ARG A 368 -41.56 6.25 -18.57
CA ARG A 368 -42.86 6.03 -19.21
C ARG A 368 -43.87 6.97 -18.56
N CYS A 369 -44.60 7.75 -19.36
CA CYS A 369 -45.64 8.63 -18.82
C CYS A 369 -46.80 7.79 -18.29
N MET A 370 -47.53 8.32 -17.31
CA MET A 370 -48.61 7.60 -16.64
C MET A 370 -49.72 7.18 -17.62
N GLU A 371 -49.98 7.97 -18.66
CA GLU A 371 -50.93 7.63 -19.72
C GLU A 371 -50.54 6.35 -20.48
N CYS A 372 -49.25 6.19 -20.84
CA CYS A 372 -48.79 4.98 -21.52
C CYS A 372 -48.73 3.76 -20.60
N ILE A 373 -48.51 3.95 -19.29
CA ILE A 373 -48.56 2.86 -18.32
C ILE A 373 -50.01 2.36 -18.20
N LYS A 374 -50.95 3.28 -17.98
CA LYS A 374 -52.37 2.96 -17.85
C LYS A 374 -52.93 2.27 -19.09
N LYS A 375 -52.57 2.76 -20.29
CA LYS A 375 -53.00 2.14 -21.55
C LYS A 375 -52.52 0.69 -21.69
N ARG A 376 -51.29 0.38 -21.24
CA ARG A 376 -50.76 -0.98 -21.26
C ARG A 376 -51.47 -1.88 -20.24
N GLU A 377 -51.74 -1.37 -19.05
CA GLU A 377 -52.50 -2.09 -18.02
C GLU A 377 -53.92 -2.42 -18.50
N GLU A 378 -54.54 -1.54 -19.29
CA GLU A 378 -55.86 -1.78 -19.90
C GLU A 378 -55.80 -2.80 -21.06
N GLU A 379 -54.69 -2.89 -21.79
CA GLU A 379 -54.48 -3.86 -22.88
C GLU A 379 -54.13 -5.27 -22.36
N ASP A 380 -53.48 -5.41 -21.20
CA ASP A 380 -53.11 -6.71 -20.59
C ASP A 380 -54.31 -7.44 -19.93
N VAL A 381 -55.46 -6.79 -19.74
CA VAL A 381 -56.65 -7.39 -19.10
C VAL A 381 -57.45 -8.32 -20.04
N TRP A 382 -57.24 -8.23 -21.36
CA TRP A 382 -57.96 -9.04 -22.36
C TRP A 382 -57.28 -10.37 -22.73
N ALA A 383 -56.18 -10.74 -22.07
CA ALA A 383 -55.37 -11.92 -22.41
C ALA A 383 -55.47 -13.09 -21.41
N SER A 384 -56.66 -13.36 -20.86
CA SER A 384 -56.90 -14.61 -20.11
C SER A 384 -58.01 -15.42 -20.78
N GLU A 385 -57.62 -16.49 -21.48
CA GLU A 385 -58.54 -17.59 -21.82
C GLU A 385 -58.82 -18.41 -20.54
N PRO A 386 -60.06 -18.87 -20.31
CA PRO A 386 -60.35 -19.79 -19.22
C PRO A 386 -59.93 -21.21 -19.59
N ASP A 387 -58.98 -21.76 -18.83
CA ASP A 387 -58.64 -23.18 -18.86
C ASP A 387 -59.85 -24.03 -18.44
N THR A 388 -60.01 -25.12 -19.18
CA THR A 388 -61.07 -26.13 -19.13
C THR A 388 -61.13 -26.89 -17.80
N GLU A 389 -62.31 -26.96 -17.17
CA GLU A 389 -62.63 -27.98 -16.16
C GLU A 389 -63.30 -29.18 -16.86
N SER A 390 -62.61 -30.32 -16.84
CA SER A 390 -63.17 -31.65 -17.07
C SER A 390 -63.57 -32.26 -15.73
N GLU A 391 -64.83 -32.68 -15.62
CA GLU A 391 -65.37 -33.41 -14.46
C GLU A 391 -64.93 -34.89 -14.45
N ASP A 392 -64.90 -35.42 -13.22
CA ASP A 392 -65.01 -36.82 -12.79
C ASP A 392 -63.77 -37.74 -12.87
N GLU A 393 -63.26 -38.19 -11.71
CA GLU A 393 -63.68 -39.49 -11.12
C GLU A 393 -63.03 -39.74 -9.75
N TRP A 394 -63.77 -40.45 -8.89
CA TRP A 394 -63.57 -40.73 -7.47
C TRP A 394 -62.43 -41.71 -7.14
N GLY A 395 -61.88 -41.64 -5.90
CA GLY A 395 -61.28 -42.82 -5.28
C GLY A 395 -60.40 -42.58 -4.04
N PHE A 396 -60.98 -42.80 -2.85
CA PHE A 396 -60.27 -42.96 -1.57
C PHE A 396 -59.28 -44.14 -1.60
N LEU A 397 -58.13 -44.02 -0.89
CA LEU A 397 -57.81 -44.79 0.34
C LEU A 397 -56.32 -44.68 0.70
N SER A 398 -56.10 -44.43 2.01
CA SER A 398 -54.94 -44.67 2.89
C SER A 398 -53.56 -44.14 2.49
#